data_AF-A0A161MHN6-F1
#
_entry.id   AF-A0A161MHN6-F1
#
_cell.length_a   1.000
_cell.length_b   1.000
_cell.length_c   1.000
_cell.angle_alpha   90.00
_cell.angle_beta   90.00
_cell.angle_gamma   90.00
#
_symmetry.space_group_name_H-M   'P 1'
#
loop_
_entity.id
_entity.type
_entity.pdbx_description
1 polymer ?
#
loop_
_entity_poly.entity_id
_entity_poly.type
_entity_poly.pdbx_seq_one_letter_code
_entity_poly.pdbx_strand_id
1 'polypeptide(L)'
;MTEIETKLAALQHQIATYSQSAKNLLGAPLNRPDVKVSLKVWPILEGESTCKIEISIQAMTPVHSVHTTVAVHSPLVALPNSHVLQNLGDSVELYSEIYVEPSHTVLSDLEISVMVVYLCSDMISGAINTSTT
;
A
#
# COMPACT_ATOMS: atom_id res chain seq x y z
N MET A 1 37.72 -16.88 19.28
CA MET A 1 36.34 -16.39 19.14
C MET A 1 35.92 -15.82 20.46
N THR A 2 35.88 -14.50 20.50
CA THR A 2 35.94 -13.67 21.71
C THR A 2 34.53 -13.36 22.21
N GLU A 3 34.37 -13.22 23.52
CA GLU A 3 33.13 -12.87 24.25
C GLU A 3 32.25 -11.79 23.57
N ILE A 4 32.86 -10.91 22.79
CA ILE A 4 32.23 -9.90 21.94
C ILE A 4 31.33 -10.52 20.84
N GLU A 5 31.77 -11.57 20.16
CA GLU A 5 31.00 -12.26 19.12
C GLU A 5 29.76 -12.94 19.73
N THR A 6 29.88 -13.47 20.94
CA THR A 6 28.78 -14.08 21.69
C THR A 6 27.75 -13.05 22.13
N LYS A 7 28.21 -11.87 22.60
CA LYS A 7 27.34 -10.74 22.94
C LYS A 7 26.64 -10.16 21.71
N LEU A 8 27.34 -10.09 20.57
CA LEU A 8 26.77 -9.65 19.31
C LEU A 8 25.66 -10.59 18.83
N ALA A 9 25.90 -11.91 18.88
CA ALA A 9 24.89 -12.91 18.52
C ALA A 9 23.66 -12.85 19.45
N ALA A 10 23.87 -12.64 20.75
CA ALA A 10 22.78 -12.48 21.71
C ALA A 10 21.94 -11.22 21.44
N LEU A 11 22.58 -10.09 21.12
CA LEU A 11 21.91 -8.85 20.73
C LEU A 11 21.11 -9.01 19.44
N GLN A 12 21.69 -9.64 18.41
CA GLN A 12 20.99 -9.93 17.16
C GLN A 12 19.76 -10.82 17.39
N HIS A 13 19.89 -11.85 18.24
CA HIS A 13 18.78 -12.71 18.63
C HIS A 13 17.69 -11.94 19.38
N GLN A 14 18.06 -11.06 20.32
CA GLN A 14 17.11 -10.21 21.04
C GLN A 14 16.36 -9.27 20.09
N ILE A 15 17.06 -8.61 19.17
CA ILE A 15 16.44 -7.72 18.17
C ILE A 15 15.46 -8.48 17.28
N ALA A 16 15.84 -9.67 16.79
CA ALA A 16 14.95 -10.52 15.99
C ALA A 16 13.71 -10.94 16.78
N THR A 17 13.90 -11.33 18.05
CA THR A 17 12.80 -11.72 18.93
C THR A 17 11.86 -10.55 19.19
N TYR A 18 12.38 -9.37 19.56
CA TYR A 18 11.55 -8.19 19.80
C TYR A 18 10.81 -7.73 18.55
N SER A 19 11.46 -7.77 17.37
CA SER A 19 10.82 -7.42 16.09
C SER A 19 9.65 -8.37 15.77
N GLN A 20 9.84 -9.67 15.98
CA GLN A 20 8.81 -10.67 15.73
C GLN A 20 7.69 -10.63 16.76
N SER A 21 8.03 -10.46 18.05
CA SER A 21 7.06 -10.27 19.12
C SER A 21 6.26 -8.98 18.93
N ALA A 22 6.88 -7.87 18.49
CA ALA A 22 6.18 -6.63 18.20
C ALA A 22 5.21 -6.77 17.03
N LYS A 23 5.60 -7.45 15.94
CA LYS A 23 4.67 -7.79 14.85
C LYS A 23 3.46 -8.59 15.33
N ASN A 24 3.68 -9.55 16.22
CA ASN A 24 2.62 -10.41 16.75
C ASN A 24 1.74 -9.71 17.82
N LEU A 25 2.31 -8.84 18.66
CA LEU A 25 1.61 -8.11 19.73
C LEU A 25 0.86 -6.87 19.23
N LEU A 26 1.36 -6.21 18.18
CA LEU A 26 0.74 -4.99 17.61
C LEU A 26 -0.24 -5.30 16.48
N GLY A 27 -0.50 -6.57 16.16
CA GLY A 27 -1.43 -6.94 15.09
C GLY A 27 -1.01 -6.38 13.74
N ALA A 28 0.30 -6.44 13.44
CA ALA A 28 0.81 -5.98 12.16
C ALA A 28 0.12 -6.78 11.04
N PRO A 29 -0.44 -6.12 10.01
CA PRO A 29 -1.19 -6.82 8.99
C PRO A 29 -0.33 -7.91 8.33
N LEU A 30 -0.87 -9.12 8.25
CA LEU A 30 -0.18 -10.23 7.60
C LEU A 30 -0.33 -10.08 6.09
N ASN A 31 0.75 -10.31 5.33
CA ASN A 31 0.69 -10.46 3.88
C ASN A 31 -0.04 -11.77 3.56
N ARG A 32 -1.37 -11.75 3.57
CA ARG A 32 -2.21 -12.87 3.13
C ARG A 32 -2.59 -12.69 1.66
N PRO A 33 -2.64 -13.78 0.87
CA PRO A 33 -3.05 -13.74 -0.52
C PRO A 33 -4.57 -13.55 -0.71
N ASP A 34 -5.29 -13.12 0.34
CA ASP A 34 -6.75 -13.00 0.34
C ASP A 34 -7.24 -11.85 -0.53
N VAL A 35 -6.38 -10.85 -0.77
CA VAL A 35 -6.66 -9.69 -1.62
C VAL A 35 -5.57 -9.55 -2.67
N LYS A 36 -5.98 -9.32 -3.92
CA LYS A 36 -5.12 -8.97 -5.04
C LYS A 36 -5.43 -7.54 -5.47
N VAL A 37 -4.39 -6.76 -5.74
CA VAL A 37 -4.52 -5.38 -6.24
C VAL A 37 -3.81 -5.27 -7.58
N SER A 38 -4.50 -4.70 -8.57
CA SER A 38 -3.93 -4.32 -9.85
C SER A 38 -4.07 -2.81 -10.07
N LEU A 39 -3.05 -2.23 -10.68
CA LEU A 39 -3.03 -0.82 -11.06
C LEU A 39 -3.07 -0.71 -12.57
N LYS A 40 -3.85 0.25 -13.06
CA LYS A 40 -3.90 0.64 -14.46
C LYS A 40 -3.81 2.15 -14.56
N VAL A 41 -2.80 2.62 -15.27
CA VAL A 41 -2.60 4.03 -15.58
C VAL A 41 -3.24 4.32 -16.94
N TRP A 42 -4.18 5.25 -16.98
CA TRP A 42 -4.86 5.64 -18.21
C TRP A 42 -4.01 6.64 -19.01
N PRO A 43 -4.03 6.57 -20.34
CA PRO A 43 -3.35 7.54 -21.18
C PRO A 43 -3.94 8.93 -20.98
N ILE A 44 -3.07 9.94 -20.98
CA ILE A 44 -3.47 11.35 -20.92
C ILE A 44 -4.02 11.73 -22.29
N LEU A 45 -5.25 12.25 -22.34
CA LEU A 45 -5.85 12.72 -23.58
C LEU A 45 -5.36 14.14 -23.93
N GLU A 46 -5.45 14.52 -25.21
CA GLU A 46 -5.12 15.88 -25.63
C GLU A 46 -5.94 16.92 -24.85
N GLY A 47 -5.25 17.86 -24.20
CA GLY A 47 -5.86 18.92 -23.40
C GLY A 47 -6.02 18.59 -21.91
N GLU A 48 -5.73 17.36 -21.49
CA GLU A 48 -5.71 16.98 -20.07
C GLU A 48 -4.33 17.27 -19.44
N SER A 49 -4.36 17.71 -18.18
CA SER A 49 -3.15 17.93 -17.36
C SER A 49 -3.03 16.92 -16.22
N THR A 50 -3.93 15.94 -16.20
CA THR A 50 -4.08 14.97 -15.12
C THR A 50 -4.03 13.56 -15.69
N CYS A 51 -3.38 12.65 -14.97
CA CYS A 51 -3.35 11.24 -15.30
C CYS A 51 -4.33 10.48 -14.41
N LYS A 52 -5.25 9.73 -15.00
CA LYS A 52 -6.20 8.89 -14.25
C LYS A 52 -5.58 7.54 -13.93
N ILE A 53 -5.67 7.12 -12.68
CA ILE A 53 -5.33 5.78 -12.22
C ILE A 53 -6.61 5.03 -11.85
N GLU A 54 -6.66 3.78 -12.27
CA GLU A 54 -7.65 2.80 -11.85
C GLU A 54 -6.97 1.75 -10.97
N ILE A 55 -7.55 1.52 -9.80
CA ILE A 55 -7.10 0.57 -8.78
C ILE A 55 -8.16 -0.50 -8.68
N SER A 56 -7.87 -1.70 -9.18
CA SER A 56 -8.78 -2.84 -9.05
C SER A 56 -8.36 -3.67 -7.85
N ILE A 57 -9.28 -3.86 -6.91
CA ILE A 57 -9.09 -4.68 -5.71
C ILE A 57 -10.00 -5.90 -5.86
N GLN A 58 -9.42 -7.09 -5.79
CA GLN A 58 -10.14 -8.36 -5.85
C GLN A 58 -9.91 -9.13 -4.55
N ALA A 59 -10.99 -9.53 -3.89
CA ALA A 59 -10.94 -10.34 -2.68
C ALA A 59 -11.35 -11.79 -3.00
N MET A 60 -10.61 -12.76 -2.45
CA MET A 60 -10.93 -14.19 -2.58
C MET A 60 -11.94 -14.64 -1.52
N THR A 61 -12.04 -13.88 -0.43
CA THR A 61 -13.03 -14.05 0.64
C THR A 61 -13.57 -12.68 1.03
N PRO A 62 -14.77 -12.58 1.62
CA PRO A 62 -15.30 -11.31 2.07
C PRO A 62 -14.38 -10.63 3.09
N VAL A 63 -14.04 -9.37 2.83
CA VAL A 63 -13.23 -8.52 3.71
C VAL A 63 -13.96 -7.23 4.09
N HIS A 64 -13.56 -6.66 5.21
CA HIS A 64 -14.16 -5.48 5.82
C HIS A 64 -13.13 -4.37 6.00
N SER A 65 -13.62 -3.13 6.20
CA SER A 65 -12.79 -1.96 6.51
C SER A 65 -11.57 -1.80 5.59
N VAL A 66 -11.80 -1.91 4.28
CA VAL A 66 -10.76 -1.78 3.27
C VAL A 66 -10.37 -0.31 3.16
N HIS A 67 -9.12 -0.01 3.47
CA HIS A 67 -8.53 1.32 3.37
C HIS A 67 -7.39 1.31 2.36
N THR A 68 -7.58 2.03 1.26
CA THR A 68 -6.62 2.12 0.16
C THR A 68 -5.98 3.50 0.19
N THR A 69 -4.66 3.55 0.23
CA THR A 69 -3.86 4.78 0.19
C THR A 69 -3.04 4.81 -1.09
N VAL A 70 -3.11 5.94 -1.80
CA VAL A 70 -2.34 6.20 -3.02
C VAL A 70 -1.26 7.21 -2.68
N ALA A 71 -0.01 6.81 -2.86
CA ALA A 71 1.17 7.61 -2.63
C ALA A 71 1.90 7.87 -3.94
N VAL A 72 2.34 9.11 -4.12
CA VAL A 72 3.14 9.58 -5.25
C VAL A 72 4.25 10.47 -4.71
N HIS A 73 5.35 10.59 -5.46
CA HIS A 73 6.45 11.47 -5.08
C HIS A 73 6.15 12.92 -5.44
N SER A 74 6.45 13.84 -4.50
CA SER A 74 6.42 15.29 -4.78
C SER A 74 7.32 15.60 -5.99
N PRO A 75 6.89 16.47 -6.93
CA PRO A 75 5.77 17.42 -6.88
C PRO A 75 4.42 16.88 -7.37
N LEU A 76 4.25 15.57 -7.52
CA LEU A 76 2.96 14.98 -7.90
C LEU A 76 2.00 14.91 -6.71
N VAL A 77 0.70 15.01 -6.99
CA VAL A 77 -0.38 14.89 -6.01
C VAL A 77 -1.44 13.95 -6.56
N ALA A 78 -1.91 13.01 -5.74
CA ALA A 78 -3.02 12.12 -6.06
C ALA A 78 -4.33 12.61 -5.41
N LEU A 79 -5.44 12.62 -6.15
CA LEU A 79 -6.76 13.02 -5.66
C LEU A 79 -7.87 12.07 -6.16
N PRO A 80 -8.64 11.43 -5.25
CA PRO A 80 -8.35 11.30 -3.83
C PRO A 80 -7.07 10.46 -3.60
N ASN A 81 -6.32 10.78 -2.55
CA ASN A 81 -5.16 10.00 -2.10
C ASN A 81 -5.54 8.82 -1.18
N SER A 82 -6.81 8.73 -0.77
CA SER A 82 -7.31 7.65 0.08
C SER A 82 -8.74 7.26 -0.28
N HIS A 83 -9.03 5.96 -0.22
CA HIS A 83 -10.36 5.39 -0.42
C HIS A 83 -10.71 4.48 0.76
N VAL A 84 -11.97 4.52 1.21
CA VAL A 84 -12.47 3.68 2.30
C VAL A 84 -13.69 2.91 1.81
N LEU A 85 -13.68 1.59 1.99
CA LEU A 85 -14.84 0.73 1.78
C LEU A 85 -15.11 -0.09 3.04
N GLN A 86 -16.37 -0.08 3.51
CA GLN A 86 -16.73 -0.85 4.69
C GLN A 86 -16.71 -2.36 4.43
N ASN A 87 -17.15 -2.80 3.25
CA ASN A 87 -17.27 -4.21 2.90
C ASN A 87 -16.87 -4.42 1.45
N LEU A 88 -16.16 -5.52 1.18
CA LEU A 88 -15.79 -5.97 -0.16
C LEU A 88 -16.08 -7.47 -0.27
N GLY A 89 -17.00 -7.84 -1.17
CA GLY A 89 -17.38 -9.22 -1.44
C GLY A 89 -16.42 -9.87 -2.45
N ASP A 90 -16.45 -9.38 -3.69
CA ASP A 90 -15.69 -9.97 -4.81
C ASP A 90 -14.62 -9.02 -5.35
N SER A 91 -15.01 -7.86 -5.87
CA SER A 91 -14.08 -6.88 -6.42
C SER A 91 -14.65 -5.47 -6.43
N VAL A 92 -13.76 -4.48 -6.50
CA VAL A 92 -14.10 -3.07 -6.66
C VAL A 92 -13.04 -2.34 -7.47
N GLU A 93 -13.48 -1.35 -8.22
CA GLU A 93 -12.63 -0.41 -8.95
C GLU A 93 -12.68 0.96 -8.26
N LEU A 94 -11.50 1.49 -7.96
CA LEU A 94 -11.32 2.82 -7.36
C LEU A 94 -10.52 3.69 -8.31
N TYR A 95 -10.79 4.99 -8.31
CA TYR A 95 -10.21 5.92 -9.26
C TYR A 95 -9.56 7.09 -8.54
N SER A 96 -8.31 7.37 -8.89
CA SER A 96 -7.56 8.54 -8.42
C SER A 96 -6.95 9.27 -9.60
N GLU A 97 -6.90 10.59 -9.54
CA GLU A 97 -6.25 11.44 -10.53
C GLU A 97 -4.91 11.92 -9.98
N ILE A 98 -3.88 11.93 -10.82
CA ILE A 98 -2.57 12.50 -10.51
C ILE A 98 -2.39 13.77 -11.30
N TYR A 99 -1.93 14.81 -10.64
CA TYR A 99 -1.52 16.06 -11.27
C TYR A 99 -0.24 16.58 -10.64
N VAL A 100 0.45 17.45 -11.38
CA VAL A 100 1.62 18.17 -10.87
C VAL A 100 1.13 19.35 -10.06
N GLU A 101 1.71 19.54 -8.87
CA GLU A 101 1.38 20.69 -8.04
C GLU A 101 1.61 22.01 -8.82
N PRO A 102 0.68 22.98 -8.80
CA PRO A 102 0.74 24.18 -9.64
C PRO A 102 2.00 25.05 -9.47
N SER A 103 2.71 24.90 -8.35
CA SER A 103 3.97 25.58 -8.05
C SER A 103 5.19 25.01 -8.79
N HIS A 104 5.02 23.88 -9.48
CA HIS A 104 6.10 23.15 -10.14
C HIS A 104 5.81 22.95 -11.64
N THR A 105 6.83 23.11 -12.47
CA THR A 105 6.77 22.92 -13.94
C THR A 105 7.67 21.79 -14.42
N VAL A 106 8.18 20.96 -13.51
CA VAL A 106 9.25 19.99 -13.78
C VAL A 106 8.66 18.63 -14.16
N LEU A 107 9.21 18.03 -15.21
CA LEU A 107 9.01 16.62 -15.54
C LEU A 107 9.53 15.77 -14.38
N SER A 108 8.61 15.11 -13.67
CA SER A 108 8.92 14.21 -12.57
C SER A 108 8.59 12.79 -13.00
N ASP A 109 9.42 11.83 -12.61
CA ASP A 109 9.14 10.42 -12.85
C ASP A 109 7.85 10.03 -12.12
N LEU A 110 6.93 9.41 -12.86
CA LEU A 110 5.65 8.98 -12.32
C LEU A 110 5.82 7.65 -11.60
N GLU A 111 6.11 7.69 -10.30
CA GLU A 111 6.08 6.50 -9.45
C GLU A 111 4.84 6.52 -8.57
N ILE A 112 3.99 5.51 -8.74
CA ILE A 112 2.73 5.36 -8.03
C ILE A 112 2.86 4.15 -7.11
N SER A 113 2.61 4.34 -5.82
CA SER A 113 2.53 3.27 -4.83
C SER A 113 1.15 3.25 -4.20
N VAL A 114 0.49 2.10 -4.23
CA VAL A 114 -0.81 1.88 -3.61
C VAL A 114 -0.68 0.85 -2.50
N MET A 115 -1.15 1.21 -1.31
CA MET A 115 -1.23 0.34 -0.15
C MET A 115 -2.70 0.12 0.22
N VAL A 116 -3.10 -1.13 0.36
CA VAL A 116 -4.44 -1.51 0.81
C VAL A 116 -4.32 -2.25 2.12
N VAL A 117 -5.03 -1.78 3.14
CA VAL A 117 -5.17 -2.41 4.45
C VAL A 117 -6.62 -2.86 4.60
N TYR A 118 -6.86 -4.05 5.12
CA TYR A 118 -8.20 -4.62 5.23
C TYR A 118 -8.32 -5.53 6.45
N LEU A 119 -9.55 -5.86 6.84
CA LEU A 119 -9.88 -6.79 7.90
C LEU A 119 -10.55 -8.03 7.31
N CYS A 120 -9.97 -9.21 7.53
CA CYS A 120 -10.56 -10.46 7.12
C CYS A 120 -11.77 -10.84 7.99
N SER A 121 -12.58 -11.79 7.51
CA SER A 121 -13.73 -12.34 8.25
C SER A 121 -13.33 -12.98 9.59
N ASP A 122 -12.08 -13.42 9.75
CA ASP A 122 -11.51 -13.96 10.99
C ASP A 122 -10.95 -12.88 11.94
N MET A 123 -11.27 -11.59 11.69
CA MET A 123 -10.83 -10.41 12.44
C MET A 123 -9.31 -10.16 12.41
N ILE A 124 -8.58 -10.80 11.49
CA ILE A 124 -7.16 -10.55 11.28
C ILE A 124 -6.98 -9.44 10.24
N SER A 125 -6.03 -8.53 10.48
CA SER A 125 -5.68 -7.48 9.53
C SER A 125 -4.76 -8.03 8.42
N GLY A 126 -5.03 -7.62 7.19
CA GLY A 126 -4.20 -7.88 6.03
C GLY A 126 -3.72 -6.57 5.39
N ALA A 127 -2.55 -6.60 4.76
CA ALA A 127 -2.07 -5.50 3.93
C ALA A 127 -1.46 -6.02 2.64
N ILE A 128 -1.58 -5.22 1.59
CA ILE A 128 -0.96 -5.47 0.29
C ILE A 128 -0.49 -4.14 -0.30
N ASN A 129 0.68 -4.16 -0.90
CA ASN A 129 1.25 -3.04 -1.63
C ASN A 129 1.47 -3.40 -3.10
N THR A 130 1.27 -2.43 -3.97
CA THR A 130 1.57 -2.55 -5.39
C THR A 130 2.06 -1.21 -5.92
N SER A 131 3.00 -1.23 -6.85
CA SER A 131 3.60 -0.02 -7.41
C SER A 131 3.76 -0.13 -8.92
N THR A 132 3.72 1.01 -9.59
CA THR A 132 3.98 1.11 -11.03
C THR A 132 4.78 2.37 -11.34
N THR A 133 5.60 2.26 -12.38
CA THR A 133 6.40 3.34 -12.99
C THR A 133 5.91 3.60 -14.41
#